data_AF-A0A966L968-F1
#
_entry.id   AF-A0A966L968-F1
#
_cell.length_a   1.000
_cell.length_b   1.000
_cell.length_c   1.000
_cell.angle_alpha   90.00
_cell.angle_beta   90.00
_cell.angle_gamma   90.00
#
_symmetry.space_group_name_H-M   'P 1'
#
loop_
_entity.id
_entity.type
_entity.pdbx_description
1 polymer ?
#
loop_
_entity_poly.entity_id
_entity_poly.type
_entity_poly.pdbx_seq_one_letter_code
_entity_poly.pdbx_strand_id
1 'polypeptide(L)'
;SDSSGGVSIGYNDPGTAKLAIDGNVGIGTTAPEGKLDVNGGIISRGAFSVYSTEAGQTDRRLTVNTNVAGLTTIYNYDGGDTLMYPIQIGSNTAGTGLTINAGNVGIGTTGPNAKLDVTGNIYTGTATQPTTGNGLYIGGPTLWAYDYSGGTGYKAINISGRTISLNTDVWEASPALYIDSNRNVGIGTASPGNKLQVHNYAAGNQTLFMLSGGTGVNATAIGDAVTIGLDTYNSGAYPVKLTSIATQAAPSHPNNNFYISTNTNGTDNTRFFIKNDGNVGIGTTAPTSRLTANTQSPSANALLFNVQNTGSNVFSVDAEGDFFYDGTGSSPSADVAEIYPTTETGIVSGEIVSLSVGDSNAQTVIRPGMASDPNLLGVVTTKPALLLGSNVESGVAVALIGRVPVKVNDQNGVIVKGDYVTSSSTPGVGMKATVAGMVVGRALEDVRCEETSDNKQDTNLEQDTSEKVQGISETCTTMVFTNLSWYDPTHEALALTTTPIDTAKYKDLTTDTMTVNQTLSVLGASTLSDTTITGTLNIGLLSIENSSINVAGGILNLQDAYGAGNIQVFGGKIVMTTDGSVQLVGSLSADSIEVNTATVHQGITIFDEVTGLPTCVTVREGVVTVVDGACVK
;
A
#
# COMPACT_ATOMS: atom_id res chain seq x y z
N SER A 1 -79.85 12.53 94.95
CA SER A 1 -78.63 13.34 94.76
C SER A 1 -77.69 13.06 95.91
N ASP A 2 -76.39 12.95 95.65
CA ASP A 2 -75.38 13.02 96.70
C ASP A 2 -75.01 14.50 96.97
N SER A 3 -74.22 14.73 98.01
CA SER A 3 -73.82 16.07 98.49
C SER A 3 -72.98 16.90 97.49
N SER A 4 -72.71 16.36 96.30
CA SER A 4 -72.03 17.05 95.19
C SER A 4 -73.02 17.61 94.15
N GLY A 5 -74.34 17.48 94.38
CA GLY A 5 -75.36 17.96 93.44
C GLY A 5 -75.57 17.07 92.21
N GLY A 6 -74.98 15.88 92.19
CA GLY A 6 -75.18 14.91 91.11
C GLY A 6 -76.53 14.19 91.21
N VAL A 7 -77.25 14.08 90.09
CA VAL A 7 -78.40 13.16 89.94
C VAL A 7 -77.89 11.88 89.30
N SER A 8 -77.99 10.74 90.02
CA SER A 8 -77.67 9.42 89.49
C SER A 8 -78.95 8.73 89.00
N ILE A 9 -78.93 8.16 87.79
CA ILE A 9 -80.08 7.46 87.18
C ILE A 9 -79.64 6.02 86.81
N GLY A 10 -80.11 4.99 87.53
CA GLY A 10 -79.83 3.55 87.30
C GLY A 10 -80.07 2.63 88.53
N TYR A 11 -80.42 1.34 88.34
CA TYR A 11 -80.79 0.33 89.37
C TYR A 11 -79.77 -0.83 89.54
N ASN A 12 -79.94 -1.64 90.61
CA ASN A 12 -79.11 -2.77 91.06
C ASN A 12 -79.30 -4.13 90.30
N ASP A 13 -79.98 -4.19 89.15
CA ASP A 13 -80.07 -5.41 88.31
C ASP A 13 -79.60 -5.11 86.87
N PRO A 14 -78.43 -5.62 86.44
CA PRO A 14 -77.72 -5.17 85.25
C PRO A 14 -78.22 -5.73 83.89
N GLY A 15 -79.33 -6.47 83.84
CA GLY A 15 -79.75 -7.18 82.62
C GLY A 15 -80.50 -6.39 81.52
N THR A 16 -81.14 -5.24 81.80
CA THR A 16 -82.07 -4.61 80.82
C THR A 16 -82.25 -3.07 80.91
N ALA A 17 -81.44 -2.32 81.67
CA ALA A 17 -81.70 -0.91 81.95
C ALA A 17 -81.66 0.00 80.70
N LYS A 18 -82.77 0.73 80.43
CA LYS A 18 -82.93 1.73 79.35
C LYS A 18 -83.31 3.10 79.94
N LEU A 19 -82.38 4.06 80.00
CA LEU A 19 -82.78 5.47 80.04
C LEU A 19 -83.29 5.82 78.63
N ALA A 20 -84.60 5.85 78.44
CA ALA A 20 -85.24 6.22 77.18
C ALA A 20 -85.90 7.60 77.34
N ILE A 21 -85.43 8.59 76.59
CA ILE A 21 -85.97 9.95 76.57
C ILE A 21 -86.40 10.26 75.14
N ASP A 22 -87.66 10.63 74.94
CA ASP A 22 -88.26 10.94 73.63
C ASP A 22 -87.90 12.36 73.10
N GLY A 23 -86.91 12.99 73.72
CA GLY A 23 -86.51 14.39 73.49
C GLY A 23 -84.99 14.55 73.51
N ASN A 24 -84.54 15.80 73.55
CA ASN A 24 -83.11 16.13 73.66
C ASN A 24 -82.66 16.11 75.12
N VAL A 25 -81.52 15.50 75.40
CA VAL A 25 -80.90 15.47 76.72
C VAL A 25 -79.70 16.41 76.74
N GLY A 26 -79.79 17.49 77.51
CA GLY A 26 -78.67 18.38 77.80
C GLY A 26 -77.98 17.99 79.11
N ILE A 27 -76.67 17.75 79.09
CA ILE A 27 -75.85 17.59 80.31
C ILE A 27 -74.89 18.78 80.38
N GLY A 28 -75.09 19.67 81.35
CA GLY A 28 -74.32 20.92 81.46
C GLY A 28 -74.73 22.04 80.48
N THR A 29 -75.80 21.83 79.70
CA THR A 29 -76.43 22.84 78.81
C THR A 29 -77.94 22.83 78.99
N THR A 30 -78.59 23.98 78.84
CA THR A 30 -80.04 24.14 78.94
C THR A 30 -80.75 24.22 77.58
N ALA A 31 -80.00 24.31 76.48
CA ALA A 31 -80.52 24.40 75.12
C ALA A 31 -79.81 23.35 74.24
N PRO A 32 -80.10 22.05 74.43
CA PRO A 32 -79.41 20.99 73.69
C PRO A 32 -79.73 21.04 72.19
N GLU A 33 -78.68 21.11 71.37
CA GLU A 33 -78.81 21.22 69.90
C GLU A 33 -79.07 19.87 69.20
N GLY A 34 -79.00 18.76 69.94
CA GLY A 34 -79.27 17.41 69.45
C GLY A 34 -79.82 16.49 70.54
N LYS A 35 -80.10 15.22 70.18
CA LYS A 35 -80.71 14.24 71.08
C LYS A 35 -79.89 14.00 72.37
N LEU A 36 -78.57 14.16 72.30
CA LEU A 36 -77.69 14.23 73.46
C LEU A 36 -76.66 15.34 73.18
N ASP A 37 -76.64 16.37 74.03
CA ASP A 37 -75.67 17.46 74.01
C ASP A 37 -75.02 17.59 75.38
N VAL A 38 -73.70 17.47 75.44
CA VAL A 38 -72.93 17.51 76.68
C VAL A 38 -71.92 18.64 76.60
N ASN A 39 -72.16 19.71 77.36
CA ASN A 39 -71.22 20.81 77.50
C ASN A 39 -70.19 20.48 78.60
N GLY A 40 -69.26 19.58 78.26
CA GLY A 40 -68.23 19.07 79.16
C GLY A 40 -67.64 17.73 78.68
N GLY A 41 -66.76 17.14 79.48
CA GLY A 41 -66.18 15.83 79.19
C GLY A 41 -67.14 14.67 79.51
N ILE A 42 -67.14 13.63 78.67
CA ILE A 42 -67.87 12.38 78.91
C ILE A 42 -66.86 11.29 79.32
N ILE A 43 -67.04 10.67 80.48
CA ILE A 43 -66.27 9.50 80.90
C ILE A 43 -67.13 8.26 80.74
N SER A 44 -66.84 7.44 79.73
CA SER A 44 -67.41 6.10 79.62
C SER A 44 -66.47 5.09 80.27
N ARG A 45 -66.98 4.30 81.22
CA ARG A 45 -66.23 3.21 81.88
C ARG A 45 -66.36 1.87 81.16
N GLY A 46 -66.91 1.90 79.94
CA GLY A 46 -67.02 0.76 79.02
C GLY A 46 -67.04 1.25 77.56
N ALA A 47 -67.40 0.38 76.63
CA ALA A 47 -67.49 0.75 75.21
C ALA A 47 -68.52 1.87 75.00
N PHE A 48 -68.10 2.98 74.38
CA PHE A 48 -68.99 4.06 73.98
C PHE A 48 -69.40 3.82 72.52
N SER A 49 -70.71 3.77 72.25
CA SER A 49 -71.24 3.53 70.90
C SER A 49 -72.29 4.56 70.57
N VAL A 50 -72.13 5.22 69.42
CA VAL A 50 -73.13 6.11 68.83
C VAL A 50 -73.77 5.35 67.66
N TYR A 51 -75.08 5.25 67.69
CA TYR A 51 -75.89 4.61 66.65
C TYR A 51 -76.57 5.68 65.80
N SER A 52 -76.58 5.48 64.49
CA SER A 52 -77.44 6.17 63.56
C SER A 52 -78.28 5.13 62.83
N THR A 53 -79.59 5.21 63.01
CA THR A 53 -80.56 4.36 62.32
C THR A 53 -81.49 5.24 61.51
N GLU A 54 -81.38 5.17 60.19
CA GLU A 54 -82.38 5.72 59.27
C GLU A 54 -83.34 4.60 58.86
N ALA A 55 -84.64 4.88 58.82
CA ALA A 55 -85.65 3.88 58.47
C ALA A 55 -85.39 3.33 57.05
N GLY A 56 -85.07 2.04 56.96
CA GLY A 56 -84.78 1.36 55.69
C GLY A 56 -83.29 1.25 55.33
N GLN A 57 -82.38 1.73 56.17
CA GLN A 57 -80.92 1.53 56.03
C GLN A 57 -80.40 0.62 57.15
N THR A 58 -79.25 -0.02 56.91
CA THR A 58 -78.54 -0.84 57.90
C THR A 58 -77.88 0.02 59.00
N ASP A 59 -77.84 -0.47 60.24
CA ASP A 59 -77.27 0.23 61.42
C ASP A 59 -75.86 0.80 61.15
N ARG A 60 -75.72 2.13 61.12
CA ARG A 60 -74.41 2.80 61.11
C ARG A 60 -73.96 3.04 62.54
N ARG A 61 -72.94 2.29 62.99
CA ARG A 61 -72.43 2.35 64.37
C ARG A 61 -71.00 2.87 64.41
N LEU A 62 -70.77 3.99 65.10
CA LEU A 62 -69.44 4.42 65.54
C LEU A 62 -69.20 3.86 66.95
N THR A 63 -68.33 2.87 67.06
CA THR A 63 -67.93 2.32 68.36
C THR A 63 -66.51 2.74 68.68
N VAL A 64 -66.33 3.33 69.86
CA VAL A 64 -65.03 3.48 70.50
C VAL A 64 -64.95 2.43 71.59
N ASN A 65 -64.16 1.39 71.33
CA ASN A 65 -63.98 0.31 72.29
C ASN A 65 -62.54 0.26 72.82
N THR A 66 -62.41 0.23 74.14
CA THR A 66 -61.17 -0.03 74.88
C THR A 66 -61.30 -1.38 75.62
N ASN A 67 -61.44 -2.47 74.87
CA ASN A 67 -61.54 -3.81 75.47
C ASN A 67 -60.21 -4.26 76.12
N VAL A 68 -59.10 -3.55 75.85
CA VAL A 68 -57.76 -3.79 76.40
C VAL A 68 -57.08 -2.44 76.64
N ALA A 69 -56.28 -2.32 77.70
CA ALA A 69 -55.54 -1.10 78.03
C ALA A 69 -54.77 -0.57 76.80
N GLY A 70 -55.09 0.66 76.36
CA GLY A 70 -54.36 1.38 75.30
C GLY A 70 -54.81 1.13 73.86
N LEU A 71 -55.80 0.26 73.61
CA LEU A 71 -56.36 0.06 72.26
C LEU A 71 -57.62 0.92 72.09
N THR A 72 -57.58 1.89 71.17
CA THR A 72 -58.78 2.60 70.72
C THR A 72 -59.09 2.14 69.32
N THR A 73 -60.03 1.21 69.17
CA THR A 73 -60.46 0.83 67.83
C THR A 73 -61.72 1.59 67.44
N ILE A 74 -61.67 2.19 66.24
CA ILE A 74 -62.77 2.91 65.62
C ILE A 74 -63.24 2.06 64.44
N TYR A 75 -64.46 1.52 64.53
CA TYR A 75 -65.11 0.80 63.43
C TYR A 75 -66.37 1.53 63.02
N ASN A 76 -66.66 1.49 61.71
CA ASN A 76 -67.93 1.89 61.14
C ASN A 76 -68.60 0.62 60.60
N TYR A 77 -69.78 0.29 61.10
CA TYR A 77 -70.53 -0.91 60.73
C TYR A 77 -71.65 -0.51 59.77
N ASP A 78 -71.84 -1.21 58.65
CA ASP A 78 -72.91 -0.93 57.67
C ASP A 78 -73.92 -2.10 57.53
N GLY A 79 -74.09 -2.90 58.59
CA GLY A 79 -75.11 -3.96 58.75
C GLY A 79 -75.22 -5.07 57.68
N GLY A 80 -74.34 -5.10 56.69
CA GLY A 80 -74.05 -6.28 55.86
C GLY A 80 -72.80 -6.97 56.41
N ASP A 81 -72.77 -8.30 56.42
CA ASP A 81 -71.77 -9.17 57.05
C ASP A 81 -70.36 -9.13 56.40
N THR A 82 -70.00 -8.00 55.79
CA THR A 82 -68.71 -7.79 55.12
C THR A 82 -67.88 -6.83 55.96
N LEU A 83 -66.86 -7.38 56.63
CA LEU A 83 -65.89 -6.68 57.47
C LEU A 83 -65.35 -5.40 56.79
N MET A 84 -65.83 -4.23 57.21
CA MET A 84 -65.13 -2.96 56.94
C MET A 84 -63.83 -2.94 57.77
N TYR A 85 -62.70 -2.76 57.10
CA TYR A 85 -61.37 -2.70 57.71
C TYR A 85 -61.34 -1.67 58.86
N PRO A 86 -61.03 -2.05 60.11
CA PRO A 86 -60.81 -1.07 61.18
C PRO A 86 -59.74 -0.05 60.79
N ILE A 87 -59.94 1.20 61.18
CA ILE A 87 -58.79 2.05 61.52
C ILE A 87 -58.36 1.62 62.93
N GLN A 88 -57.33 0.77 63.01
CA GLN A 88 -56.71 0.40 64.29
C GLN A 88 -55.74 1.50 64.71
N ILE A 89 -56.13 2.31 65.71
CA ILE A 89 -55.25 3.30 66.34
C ILE A 89 -54.73 2.69 67.66
N GLY A 90 -53.43 2.41 67.69
CA GLY A 90 -52.76 1.70 68.78
C GLY A 90 -52.85 0.17 68.68
N SER A 91 -51.74 -0.54 68.95
CA SER A 91 -51.71 -1.99 69.12
C SER A 91 -50.95 -2.38 70.39
N ASN A 92 -51.38 -3.47 71.04
CA ASN A 92 -50.82 -4.00 72.31
C ASN A 92 -49.47 -4.72 72.12
N THR A 93 -49.02 -4.95 70.89
CA THR A 93 -47.66 -5.41 70.63
C THR A 93 -46.88 -4.18 70.20
N ALA A 94 -45.86 -3.78 70.98
CA ALA A 94 -45.02 -2.63 70.67
C ALA A 94 -44.60 -2.68 69.18
N GLY A 95 -45.25 -1.87 68.35
CA GLY A 95 -44.93 -1.75 66.94
C GLY A 95 -45.77 -2.53 65.92
N THR A 96 -47.11 -2.66 66.07
CA THR A 96 -47.94 -3.27 64.99
C THR A 96 -49.10 -2.42 64.46
N GLY A 97 -49.40 -1.24 65.02
CA GLY A 97 -50.56 -0.41 64.63
C GLY A 97 -50.21 1.02 64.15
N LEU A 98 -51.25 1.82 63.87
CA LEU A 98 -51.14 3.26 63.57
C LEU A 98 -50.94 4.06 64.87
N THR A 99 -49.88 4.85 64.95
CA THR A 99 -49.56 5.77 66.04
C THR A 99 -49.55 7.19 65.50
N ILE A 100 -50.18 8.15 66.17
CA ILE A 100 -49.99 9.58 65.87
C ILE A 100 -49.33 10.22 67.08
N ASN A 101 -48.11 10.74 66.91
CA ASN A 101 -47.33 11.35 67.98
C ASN A 101 -46.80 12.72 67.51
N ALA A 102 -47.22 13.80 68.17
CA ALA A 102 -46.80 15.18 67.88
C ALA A 102 -46.92 15.58 66.37
N GLY A 103 -47.95 15.09 65.68
CA GLY A 103 -48.18 15.37 64.26
C GLY A 103 -47.33 14.54 63.29
N ASN A 104 -46.70 13.46 63.75
CA ASN A 104 -46.07 12.42 62.94
C ASN A 104 -46.92 11.14 63.00
N VAL A 105 -46.99 10.42 61.88
CA VAL A 105 -47.75 9.17 61.75
C VAL A 105 -46.77 7.99 61.74
N GLY A 106 -46.85 7.12 62.74
CA GLY A 106 -46.15 5.84 62.80
C GLY A 106 -47.05 4.68 62.35
N ILE A 107 -46.56 3.74 61.56
CA ILE A 107 -47.24 2.47 61.26
C ILE A 107 -46.29 1.35 61.66
N GLY A 108 -46.66 0.53 62.65
CA GLY A 108 -45.75 -0.49 63.19
C GLY A 108 -44.65 0.07 64.10
N THR A 109 -44.74 1.34 64.51
CA THR A 109 -43.81 1.98 65.46
C THR A 109 -44.56 2.87 66.44
N THR A 110 -44.06 2.98 67.68
CA THR A 110 -44.63 3.84 68.73
C THR A 110 -43.89 5.18 68.87
N GLY A 111 -42.72 5.33 68.26
CA GLY A 111 -41.90 6.54 68.28
C GLY A 111 -41.49 6.96 66.88
N PRO A 112 -42.40 7.56 66.08
CA PRO A 112 -42.09 7.93 64.70
C PRO A 112 -41.03 9.04 64.65
N ASN A 113 -39.92 8.79 63.96
CA ASN A 113 -38.79 9.74 63.82
C ASN A 113 -38.97 10.73 62.65
N ALA A 114 -40.00 10.54 61.83
CA ALA A 114 -40.33 11.38 60.66
C ALA A 114 -41.85 11.56 60.54
N LYS A 115 -42.30 12.43 59.63
CA LYS A 115 -43.73 12.72 59.41
C LYS A 115 -44.58 11.49 59.10
N LEU A 116 -43.99 10.52 58.41
CA LEU A 116 -44.50 9.17 58.23
C LEU A 116 -43.35 8.19 58.50
N ASP A 117 -43.49 7.31 59.48
CA ASP A 117 -42.49 6.30 59.85
C ASP A 117 -43.16 4.92 59.86
N VAL A 118 -42.71 4.01 59.00
CA VAL A 118 -43.29 2.67 58.87
C VAL A 118 -42.23 1.63 59.22
N THR A 119 -42.47 0.88 60.29
CA THR A 119 -41.68 -0.31 60.62
C THR A 119 -42.41 -1.52 60.07
N GLY A 120 -41.98 -1.96 58.88
CA GLY A 120 -42.62 -3.03 58.13
C GLY A 120 -42.65 -2.74 56.63
N ASN A 121 -43.44 -3.51 55.90
CA ASN A 121 -43.56 -3.35 54.45
C ASN A 121 -44.62 -2.30 54.09
N ILE A 122 -44.33 -1.46 53.09
CA ILE A 122 -45.30 -0.53 52.49
C ILE A 122 -45.70 -1.08 51.12
N TYR A 123 -47.00 -1.25 50.90
CA TYR A 123 -47.59 -1.61 49.61
C TYR A 123 -48.48 -0.47 49.12
N THR A 124 -48.18 0.08 47.94
CA THR A 124 -48.99 1.12 47.29
C THR A 124 -49.55 0.59 45.97
N GLY A 125 -50.49 -0.36 46.02
CA GLY A 125 -51.05 -1.00 44.81
C GLY A 125 -52.30 -1.82 45.10
N THR A 126 -53.00 -2.26 44.04
CA THR A 126 -54.29 -2.97 44.11
C THR A 126 -54.20 -4.45 44.47
N ALA A 127 -52.99 -5.02 44.54
CA ALA A 127 -52.81 -6.45 44.83
C ALA A 127 -52.19 -6.70 46.20
N THR A 128 -52.76 -7.68 46.89
CA THR A 128 -52.30 -8.26 48.16
C THR A 128 -51.03 -9.09 48.01
N GLN A 129 -50.51 -9.21 46.78
CA GLN A 129 -49.27 -9.90 46.41
C GLN A 129 -48.63 -9.16 45.22
N PRO A 130 -47.29 -9.21 45.06
CA PRO A 130 -46.55 -8.51 44.00
C PRO A 130 -46.84 -9.01 42.58
N THR A 131 -47.84 -9.88 42.39
CA THR A 131 -48.09 -10.58 41.14
C THR A 131 -49.17 -9.96 40.24
N THR A 132 -49.96 -9.00 40.72
CA THR A 132 -51.15 -8.50 39.98
C THR A 132 -51.45 -7.02 40.21
N GLY A 133 -50.50 -6.11 39.99
CA GLY A 133 -50.82 -4.68 39.94
C GLY A 133 -49.63 -3.73 39.88
N ASN A 134 -49.90 -2.48 39.49
CA ASN A 134 -48.93 -1.39 39.56
C ASN A 134 -48.75 -0.98 41.02
N GLY A 135 -47.51 -0.80 41.46
CA GLY A 135 -47.26 -0.31 42.81
C GLY A 135 -45.80 -0.26 43.23
N LEU A 136 -45.56 0.46 44.33
CA LEU A 136 -44.28 0.50 45.03
C LEU A 136 -44.34 -0.43 46.25
N TYR A 137 -43.42 -1.39 46.29
CA TYR A 137 -43.13 -2.22 47.45
C TYR A 137 -41.84 -1.73 48.11
N ILE A 138 -41.95 -1.34 49.38
CA ILE A 138 -40.82 -0.97 50.24
C ILE A 138 -40.81 -2.00 51.38
N GLY A 139 -39.85 -2.92 51.41
CA GLY A 139 -39.85 -3.98 52.42
C GLY A 139 -38.53 -4.73 52.53
N GLY A 140 -38.09 -5.02 53.76
CA GLY A 140 -36.77 -5.62 54.00
C GLY A 140 -35.62 -4.78 53.40
N PRO A 141 -34.60 -5.40 52.77
CA PRO A 141 -33.54 -4.69 52.04
C PRO A 141 -33.91 -4.41 50.58
N THR A 142 -35.20 -4.37 50.23
CA THR A 142 -35.67 -4.32 48.84
C THR A 142 -36.62 -3.16 48.57
N LEU A 143 -36.49 -2.58 47.36
CA LEU A 143 -37.41 -1.59 46.80
C LEU A 143 -37.79 -2.06 45.40
N TRP A 144 -39.08 -2.28 45.17
CA TRP A 144 -39.62 -2.67 43.85
C TRP A 144 -40.68 -1.68 43.39
N ALA A 145 -40.52 -1.17 42.19
CA ALA A 145 -41.59 -0.46 41.47
C ALA A 145 -42.06 -1.33 40.31
N TYR A 146 -43.35 -1.63 40.27
CA TYR A 146 -43.97 -2.46 39.23
C TYR A 146 -44.92 -1.63 38.35
N ASP A 147 -44.82 -1.84 37.03
CA ASP A 147 -45.86 -1.49 36.06
C ASP A 147 -46.33 -2.76 35.34
N TYR A 148 -47.58 -3.13 35.55
CA TYR A 148 -48.29 -4.28 34.98
C TYR A 148 -49.29 -3.79 33.92
N SER A 149 -48.81 -3.56 32.71
CA SER A 149 -49.63 -3.15 31.56
C SER A 149 -49.93 -4.34 30.64
N GLY A 150 -51.11 -4.97 30.81
CA GLY A 150 -51.71 -5.79 29.74
C GLY A 150 -51.49 -7.31 29.77
N GLY A 151 -51.32 -7.94 30.93
CA GLY A 151 -51.38 -9.40 31.06
C GLY A 151 -50.09 -10.16 30.73
N THR A 152 -49.04 -9.45 30.33
CA THR A 152 -47.69 -10.01 30.15
C THR A 152 -46.66 -9.11 30.83
N GLY A 153 -46.59 -9.26 32.16
CA GLY A 153 -45.42 -9.04 33.01
C GLY A 153 -44.88 -7.63 33.28
N TYR A 154 -43.79 -7.60 34.06
CA TYR A 154 -43.35 -6.44 34.84
C TYR A 154 -42.25 -5.63 34.15
N LYS A 155 -42.46 -4.31 34.01
CA LYS A 155 -41.36 -3.35 33.91
C LYS A 155 -40.99 -2.91 35.31
N ALA A 156 -39.74 -3.12 35.72
CA ALA A 156 -39.37 -2.98 37.12
C ALA A 156 -38.08 -2.21 37.36
N ILE A 157 -38.11 -1.34 38.37
CA ILE A 157 -36.92 -0.94 39.12
C ILE A 157 -36.82 -1.89 40.31
N ASN A 158 -35.74 -2.64 40.40
CA ASN A 158 -35.46 -3.53 41.51
C ASN A 158 -34.16 -3.12 42.19
N ILE A 159 -34.26 -2.68 43.44
CA ILE A 159 -33.12 -2.53 44.34
C ILE A 159 -33.22 -3.67 45.34
N SER A 160 -32.22 -4.54 45.40
CA SER A 160 -32.21 -5.68 46.32
C SER A 160 -30.84 -5.87 46.94
N GLY A 161 -30.73 -5.60 48.24
CA GLY A 161 -29.45 -5.67 48.94
C GLY A 161 -28.45 -4.64 48.41
N ARG A 162 -27.48 -5.09 47.61
CA ARG A 162 -26.43 -4.24 47.02
C ARG A 162 -26.51 -4.13 45.50
N THR A 163 -27.63 -4.53 44.89
CA THR A 163 -27.81 -4.51 43.44
C THR A 163 -28.92 -3.57 43.01
N ILE A 164 -28.83 -3.05 41.79
CA ILE A 164 -29.86 -2.24 41.13
C ILE A 164 -30.12 -2.84 39.76
N SER A 165 -31.38 -3.08 39.41
CA SER A 165 -31.79 -3.63 38.13
C SER A 165 -32.94 -2.82 37.53
N LEU A 166 -32.80 -2.44 36.26
CA LEU A 166 -33.86 -1.87 35.44
C LEU A 166 -34.25 -2.90 34.38
N ASN A 167 -35.49 -3.36 34.43
CA ASN A 167 -36.04 -4.33 33.51
C ASN A 167 -37.07 -3.65 32.60
N THR A 168 -36.92 -3.84 31.29
CA THR A 168 -37.81 -3.25 30.28
C THR A 168 -38.79 -4.26 29.68
N ASP A 169 -38.61 -5.57 29.94
CA ASP A 169 -39.46 -6.66 29.48
C ASP A 169 -39.37 -7.88 30.43
N VAL A 170 -40.35 -8.79 30.34
CA VAL A 170 -40.60 -9.91 31.27
C VAL A 170 -39.86 -11.20 30.93
N TRP A 171 -39.50 -11.38 29.66
CA TRP A 171 -38.94 -12.63 29.12
C TRP A 171 -37.44 -12.55 28.90
N GLU A 172 -36.88 -11.38 29.13
CA GLU A 172 -35.47 -11.12 29.00
C GLU A 172 -34.76 -11.76 30.19
N ALA A 173 -33.95 -12.78 29.92
CA ALA A 173 -33.08 -13.40 30.92
C ALA A 173 -32.05 -12.41 31.51
N SER A 174 -31.95 -11.19 30.96
CA SER A 174 -31.04 -10.15 31.39
C SER A 174 -31.70 -8.76 31.47
N PRO A 175 -31.41 -7.98 32.52
CA PRO A 175 -31.92 -6.63 32.69
C PRO A 175 -31.34 -5.65 31.67
N ALA A 176 -32.09 -4.60 31.34
CA ALA A 176 -31.63 -3.51 30.48
C ALA A 176 -30.45 -2.75 31.11
N LEU A 177 -30.50 -2.53 32.42
CA LEU A 177 -29.38 -2.01 33.22
C LEU A 177 -29.27 -2.81 34.52
N TYR A 178 -28.06 -3.17 34.90
CA TYR A 178 -27.75 -3.86 36.14
C TYR A 178 -26.53 -3.26 36.79
N ILE A 179 -26.58 -3.08 38.10
CA ILE A 179 -25.43 -2.76 38.92
C ILE A 179 -25.29 -3.90 39.92
N ASP A 180 -24.18 -4.64 39.84
CA ASP A 180 -23.91 -5.74 40.75
C ASP A 180 -23.39 -5.26 42.12
N SER A 181 -23.22 -6.18 43.07
CA SER A 181 -22.69 -5.88 44.40
C SER A 181 -21.22 -5.40 44.41
N ASN A 182 -20.49 -5.57 43.30
CA ASN A 182 -19.11 -5.13 43.10
C ASN A 182 -19.02 -3.76 42.40
N ARG A 183 -20.17 -3.10 42.15
CA ARG A 183 -20.29 -1.82 41.43
C ARG A 183 -19.89 -1.94 39.96
N ASN A 184 -20.13 -3.09 39.35
CA ASN A 184 -20.01 -3.29 37.92
C ASN A 184 -21.36 -3.01 37.25
N VAL A 185 -21.33 -2.29 36.13
CA VAL A 185 -22.52 -1.87 35.38
C VAL A 185 -22.68 -2.77 34.15
N GLY A 186 -23.76 -3.55 34.12
CA GLY A 186 -24.20 -4.29 32.94
C GLY A 186 -25.30 -3.53 32.22
N ILE A 187 -25.22 -3.37 30.90
CA ILE A 187 -26.36 -2.99 30.06
C ILE A 187 -26.71 -4.24 29.25
N GLY A 188 -27.92 -4.76 29.35
CA GLY A 188 -28.32 -6.02 28.69
C GLY A 188 -27.71 -7.30 29.28
N THR A 189 -27.15 -7.27 30.50
CA THR A 189 -26.60 -8.44 31.21
C THR A 189 -26.80 -8.40 32.71
N ALA A 190 -27.12 -9.54 33.32
CA ALA A 190 -27.24 -9.71 34.78
C ALA A 190 -25.92 -10.10 35.46
N SER A 191 -24.85 -10.31 34.70
CA SER A 191 -23.56 -10.79 35.23
C SER A 191 -22.39 -10.06 34.57
N PRO A 192 -22.28 -8.72 34.76
CA PRO A 192 -21.19 -7.96 34.20
C PRO A 192 -19.85 -8.44 34.80
N GLY A 193 -18.99 -9.00 33.95
CA GLY A 193 -17.64 -9.42 34.34
C GLY A 193 -16.67 -8.24 34.50
N ASN A 194 -17.05 -7.06 34.00
CA ASN A 194 -16.21 -5.86 33.91
C ASN A 194 -16.93 -4.63 34.47
N LYS A 195 -16.21 -3.53 34.69
CA LYS A 195 -16.74 -2.30 35.31
C LYS A 195 -17.92 -1.71 34.55
N LEU A 196 -17.86 -1.71 33.22
CA LEU A 196 -19.01 -1.46 32.35
C LEU A 196 -19.02 -2.52 31.23
N GLN A 197 -20.12 -3.23 31.08
CA GLN A 197 -20.32 -4.24 30.05
C GLN A 197 -21.68 -4.05 29.38
N VAL A 198 -21.69 -3.77 28.09
CA VAL A 198 -22.91 -3.61 27.28
C VAL A 198 -23.07 -4.85 26.42
N HIS A 199 -24.21 -5.53 26.54
CA HIS A 199 -24.60 -6.67 25.73
C HIS A 199 -25.73 -6.30 24.77
N ASN A 200 -25.73 -6.93 23.59
CA ASN A 200 -26.87 -6.90 22.68
C ASN A 200 -27.62 -8.23 22.80
N TYR A 201 -28.87 -8.18 23.24
CA TYR A 201 -29.70 -9.37 23.39
C TYR A 201 -30.41 -9.69 22.07
N ALA A 202 -29.67 -10.34 21.17
CA ALA A 202 -30.25 -11.02 20.01
C ALA A 202 -29.55 -12.39 19.90
N ALA A 203 -30.17 -13.40 20.51
CA ALA A 203 -29.85 -14.83 20.38
C ALA A 203 -28.34 -15.18 20.35
N GLY A 204 -27.66 -14.98 21.48
CA GLY A 204 -26.26 -15.34 21.68
C GLY A 204 -25.60 -14.33 22.61
N ASN A 205 -24.77 -14.76 23.56
CA ASN A 205 -24.02 -13.88 24.47
C ASN A 205 -23.13 -12.90 23.67
N GLN A 206 -23.65 -11.72 23.31
CA GLN A 206 -22.90 -10.74 22.53
C GLN A 206 -22.58 -9.54 23.40
N THR A 207 -21.30 -9.35 23.74
CA THR A 207 -20.86 -8.12 24.40
C THR A 207 -20.49 -7.08 23.34
N LEU A 208 -21.27 -6.01 23.23
CA LEU A 208 -21.07 -4.95 22.23
C LEU A 208 -19.96 -3.96 22.62
N PHE A 209 -19.87 -3.64 23.91
CA PHE A 209 -18.88 -2.70 24.44
C PHE A 209 -18.46 -3.12 25.85
N MET A 210 -17.16 -3.21 26.08
CA MET A 210 -16.60 -3.41 27.41
C MET A 210 -15.63 -2.30 27.77
N LEU A 211 -15.73 -1.87 29.03
CA LEU A 211 -14.69 -1.17 29.73
C LEU A 211 -14.27 -2.04 30.93
N SER A 212 -13.14 -2.73 30.79
CA SER A 212 -12.52 -3.51 31.86
C SER A 212 -11.38 -2.73 32.51
N GLY A 213 -11.37 -2.70 33.84
CA GLY A 213 -10.15 -2.49 34.62
C GLY A 213 -9.70 -3.86 35.12
N GLY A 214 -8.40 -4.17 35.05
CA GLY A 214 -7.87 -5.52 35.33
C GLY A 214 -8.37 -6.09 36.67
N THR A 215 -8.78 -7.36 36.66
CA THR A 215 -9.21 -8.09 37.86
C THR A 215 -8.01 -8.31 38.79
N GLY A 216 -7.93 -7.58 39.91
CA GLY A 216 -6.98 -7.90 41.00
C GLY A 216 -6.12 -6.74 41.53
N VAL A 217 -6.22 -5.53 40.99
CA VAL A 217 -5.44 -4.38 41.47
C VAL A 217 -6.33 -3.40 42.21
N ASN A 218 -5.90 -3.03 43.42
CA ASN A 218 -6.49 -1.93 44.18
C ASN A 218 -6.48 -0.68 43.30
N ALA A 219 -7.66 -0.23 42.90
CA ALA A 219 -7.89 0.99 42.13
C ALA A 219 -7.61 2.24 42.99
N THR A 220 -6.35 2.41 43.42
CA THR A 220 -5.82 3.59 44.11
C THR A 220 -4.88 4.41 43.24
N ALA A 221 -4.59 4.00 42.00
CA ALA A 221 -3.79 4.78 41.06
C ALA A 221 -4.48 4.84 39.69
N ILE A 222 -4.59 6.05 39.14
CA ILE A 222 -5.02 6.31 37.76
C ILE A 222 -3.92 5.76 36.84
N GLY A 223 -4.08 4.54 36.33
CA GLY A 223 -3.02 3.88 35.55
C GLY A 223 -3.32 2.48 35.01
N ASP A 224 -4.57 2.05 34.93
CA ASP A 224 -4.92 0.72 34.39
C ASP A 224 -5.37 0.81 32.92
N ALA A 225 -4.93 -0.15 32.11
CA ALA A 225 -5.21 -0.21 30.68
C ALA A 225 -6.73 -0.23 30.41
N VAL A 226 -7.23 0.86 29.83
CA VAL A 226 -8.59 0.93 29.30
C VAL A 226 -8.59 0.10 28.02
N THR A 227 -9.06 -1.14 28.15
CA THR A 227 -9.36 -1.97 26.98
C THR A 227 -10.75 -1.61 26.51
N ILE A 228 -10.87 -1.11 25.28
CA ILE A 228 -12.15 -0.96 24.60
C ILE A 228 -12.30 -2.18 23.69
N GLY A 229 -13.02 -3.19 24.21
CA GLY A 229 -13.45 -4.33 23.40
C GLY A 229 -14.70 -3.94 22.62
N LEU A 230 -14.63 -4.04 21.29
CA LEU A 230 -15.77 -3.94 20.38
C LEU A 230 -16.00 -5.34 19.80
N ASP A 231 -16.62 -6.24 20.58
CA ASP A 231 -16.86 -7.61 20.13
C ASP A 231 -18.16 -7.68 19.30
N THR A 232 -18.06 -8.24 18.10
CA THR A 232 -19.22 -8.63 17.27
C THR A 232 -18.98 -10.07 16.85
N TYR A 233 -19.54 -11.07 17.54
CA TYR A 233 -19.25 -12.49 17.24
C TYR A 233 -20.43 -13.20 16.57
N ASN A 234 -20.17 -13.67 15.36
CA ASN A 234 -20.76 -14.88 14.79
C ASN A 234 -19.75 -16.01 15.01
N SER A 235 -20.21 -17.21 15.34
CA SER A 235 -19.45 -18.44 15.64
C SER A 235 -18.21 -18.74 14.76
N GLY A 236 -17.09 -18.04 14.95
CA GLY A 236 -15.75 -18.43 14.49
C GLY A 236 -14.70 -17.31 14.36
N ALA A 237 -15.07 -16.03 14.37
CA ALA A 237 -14.12 -14.92 14.21
C ALA A 237 -14.54 -13.68 15.01
N TYR A 238 -13.63 -13.11 15.83
CA TYR A 238 -13.90 -11.90 16.62
C TYR A 238 -13.20 -10.67 16.02
N PRO A 239 -13.90 -9.54 15.80
CA PRO A 239 -13.34 -8.34 15.19
C PRO A 239 -12.57 -7.46 16.20
N VAL A 240 -11.53 -6.83 15.67
CA VAL A 240 -10.68 -5.72 16.17
C VAL A 240 -10.79 -5.35 17.66
N LYS A 241 -9.76 -5.69 18.45
CA LYS A 241 -9.53 -5.15 19.80
C LYS A 241 -8.68 -3.89 19.74
N LEU A 242 -9.17 -2.78 20.29
CA LEU A 242 -8.37 -1.57 20.50
C LEU A 242 -7.93 -1.52 21.97
N THR A 243 -6.63 -1.67 22.19
CA THR A 243 -6.05 -1.52 23.53
C THR A 243 -5.14 -0.31 23.54
N SER A 244 -5.51 0.71 24.33
CA SER A 244 -4.63 1.83 24.64
C SER A 244 -4.13 1.69 26.08
N ILE A 245 -2.81 1.58 26.25
CA ILE A 245 -2.18 1.72 27.57
C ILE A 245 -1.87 3.21 27.77
N ALA A 246 -2.61 3.87 28.65
CA ALA A 246 -2.25 5.18 29.17
C ALA A 246 -1.71 5.00 30.59
N THR A 247 -0.41 5.16 30.79
CA THR A 247 0.12 5.52 32.11
C THR A 247 1.04 6.71 31.99
N GLN A 248 0.82 7.71 32.84
CA GLN A 248 1.78 8.80 33.03
C GLN A 248 3.16 8.22 33.37
N ALA A 249 4.21 8.92 32.93
CA ALA A 249 5.60 8.56 33.13
C ALA A 249 5.94 8.33 34.62
N ALA A 250 5.90 7.07 35.05
CA ALA A 250 6.56 6.60 36.26
C ALA A 250 7.70 5.66 35.85
N PRO A 251 8.92 5.80 36.40
CA PRO A 251 10.12 5.06 35.98
C PRO A 251 10.06 3.52 36.09
N SER A 252 8.94 2.96 36.55
CA SER A 252 8.71 1.54 36.78
C SER A 252 7.74 0.87 35.79
N HIS A 253 7.22 1.56 34.77
CA HIS A 253 6.22 1.01 33.82
C HIS A 253 6.64 1.17 32.34
N PRO A 254 7.54 0.31 31.82
CA PRO A 254 8.08 0.39 30.44
C PRO A 254 7.11 -0.02 29.31
N ASN A 255 5.80 -0.12 29.54
CA ASN A 255 4.87 -0.85 28.65
C ASN A 255 3.69 -0.03 28.11
N ASN A 256 3.84 1.28 27.88
CA ASN A 256 2.81 2.13 27.24
C ASN A 256 2.70 1.88 25.72
N ASN A 257 2.31 0.67 25.34
CA ASN A 257 2.14 0.31 23.94
C ASN A 257 0.68 0.56 23.50
N PHE A 258 0.49 0.99 22.26
CA PHE A 258 -0.81 1.01 21.61
C PHE A 258 -0.87 -0.14 20.61
N TYR A 259 -1.92 -0.94 20.59
CA TYR A 259 -2.01 -2.00 19.60
C TYR A 259 -3.44 -2.34 19.21
N ILE A 260 -3.54 -2.83 17.97
CA ILE A 260 -4.74 -3.37 17.37
C ILE A 260 -4.48 -4.84 17.09
N SER A 261 -5.28 -5.71 17.69
CA SER A 261 -5.25 -7.15 17.41
C SER A 261 -6.56 -7.60 16.77
N THR A 262 -6.46 -8.63 15.94
CA THR A 262 -7.62 -9.39 15.45
C THR A 262 -7.53 -10.79 16.01
N ASN A 263 -8.62 -11.31 16.52
CA ASN A 263 -8.65 -12.68 17.01
C ASN A 263 -9.13 -13.62 15.90
N THR A 264 -8.31 -14.59 15.54
CA THR A 264 -8.66 -15.63 14.56
C THR A 264 -8.70 -16.95 15.30
N ASN A 265 -9.88 -17.58 15.41
CA ASN A 265 -10.08 -18.86 16.10
C ASN A 265 -9.55 -18.91 17.56
N GLY A 266 -9.75 -17.86 18.35
CA GLY A 266 -9.33 -17.81 19.75
C GLY A 266 -7.88 -17.39 19.98
N THR A 267 -7.11 -17.10 18.92
CA THR A 267 -5.73 -16.58 19.03
C THR A 267 -5.70 -15.09 18.68
N ASP A 268 -5.24 -14.26 19.62
CA ASP A 268 -5.01 -12.83 19.39
C ASP A 268 -3.78 -12.63 18.50
N ASN A 269 -4.01 -12.10 17.29
CA ASN A 269 -2.92 -11.73 16.39
C ASN A 269 -2.82 -10.20 16.31
N THR A 270 -1.72 -9.64 16.81
CA THR A 270 -1.43 -8.20 16.67
C THR A 270 -1.22 -7.84 15.21
N ARG A 271 -2.03 -6.92 14.69
CA ARG A 271 -1.94 -6.39 13.32
C ARG A 271 -1.19 -5.09 13.26
N PHE A 272 -1.37 -4.25 14.28
CA PHE A 272 -0.71 -2.95 14.41
C PHE A 272 -0.25 -2.77 15.85
N PHE A 273 0.97 -2.31 16.04
CA PHE A 273 1.61 -2.15 17.33
C PHE A 273 2.41 -0.85 17.32
N ILE A 274 2.30 -0.06 18.37
CA ILE A 274 3.17 1.09 18.63
C ILE A 274 3.77 0.83 19.98
N LYS A 275 5.08 0.66 20.01
CA LYS A 275 5.85 0.50 21.23
C LYS A 275 5.96 1.85 21.95
N ASN A 276 6.17 1.82 23.26
CA ASN A 276 6.32 3.02 24.09
C ASN A 276 7.48 3.96 23.68
N ASP A 277 8.44 3.47 22.90
CA ASP A 277 9.53 4.24 22.29
C ASP A 277 9.16 4.88 20.94
N GLY A 278 7.92 4.68 20.48
CA GLY A 278 7.38 5.24 19.24
C GLY A 278 7.59 4.35 18.01
N ASN A 279 8.21 3.18 18.15
CA ASN A 279 8.39 2.25 17.03
C ASN A 279 7.06 1.58 16.66
N VAL A 280 6.73 1.59 15.37
CA VAL A 280 5.49 1.05 14.81
C VAL A 280 5.74 -0.33 14.19
N GLY A 281 5.05 -1.35 14.66
CA GLY A 281 5.00 -2.69 14.09
C GLY A 281 3.70 -2.93 13.32
N ILE A 282 3.80 -3.40 12.07
CA ILE A 282 2.67 -3.97 11.32
C ILE A 282 2.90 -5.49 11.26
N GLY A 283 2.03 -6.27 11.88
CA GLY A 283 2.19 -7.74 11.98
C GLY A 283 3.30 -8.23 12.92
N THR A 284 3.93 -7.33 13.70
CA THR A 284 4.92 -7.68 14.75
C THR A 284 4.68 -6.87 16.02
N THR A 285 4.97 -7.47 17.18
CA THR A 285 4.98 -6.81 18.49
C THR A 285 6.37 -6.38 18.94
N ALA A 286 7.41 -6.65 18.15
CA ALA A 286 8.80 -6.32 18.46
C ALA A 286 9.45 -5.52 17.33
N PRO A 287 8.93 -4.32 16.99
CA PRO A 287 9.57 -3.47 15.99
C PRO A 287 10.95 -3.01 16.49
N THR A 288 11.99 -3.25 15.69
CA THR A 288 13.39 -2.85 15.98
C THR A 288 13.76 -1.50 15.36
N SER A 289 12.88 -0.96 14.52
CA SER A 289 13.02 0.33 13.84
C SER A 289 11.72 1.15 13.98
N ARG A 290 11.75 2.42 13.55
CA ARG A 290 10.57 3.31 13.63
C ARG A 290 9.32 2.75 12.96
N LEU A 291 9.49 2.00 11.88
CA LEU A 291 8.43 1.25 11.21
C LEU A 291 8.98 -0.12 10.79
N THR A 292 8.41 -1.18 11.34
CA THR A 292 8.72 -2.56 10.99
C THR A 292 7.45 -3.24 10.50
N ALA A 293 7.40 -3.64 9.23
CA ALA A 293 6.36 -4.54 8.73
C ALA A 293 6.91 -5.96 8.78
N ASN A 294 6.23 -6.87 9.48
CA ASN A 294 6.52 -8.30 9.47
C ASN A 294 5.26 -9.00 8.99
N THR A 295 5.33 -9.59 7.80
CA THR A 295 4.26 -10.43 7.30
C THR A 295 4.64 -11.88 7.51
N GLN A 296 3.84 -12.62 8.29
CA GLN A 296 3.74 -14.08 8.14
C GLN A 296 2.95 -14.41 6.87
N SER A 297 3.27 -13.77 5.73
CA SER A 297 2.58 -14.00 4.47
C SER A 297 3.14 -15.26 3.81
N PRO A 298 2.30 -16.23 3.41
CA PRO A 298 2.74 -17.51 2.85
C PRO A 298 3.18 -17.45 1.37
N SER A 299 3.24 -16.26 0.78
CA SER A 299 3.52 -16.06 -0.64
C SER A 299 4.71 -15.13 -0.80
N ALA A 300 5.69 -15.57 -1.60
CA ALA A 300 6.85 -14.80 -2.01
C ALA A 300 6.43 -13.36 -2.42
N ASN A 301 5.57 -13.22 -3.41
CA ASN A 301 5.23 -11.92 -4.01
C ASN A 301 4.26 -11.02 -3.19
N ALA A 302 4.22 -11.14 -1.86
CA ALA A 302 3.36 -10.31 -1.02
C ALA A 302 3.93 -8.89 -0.90
N LEU A 303 3.16 -7.88 -1.28
CA LEU A 303 3.56 -6.47 -1.13
C LEU A 303 3.66 -6.10 0.36
N LEU A 304 4.86 -5.71 0.81
CA LEU A 304 5.10 -5.20 2.18
C LEU A 304 4.72 -3.72 2.29
N PHE A 305 4.99 -2.96 1.23
CA PHE A 305 4.61 -1.56 1.11
C PHE A 305 4.20 -1.27 -0.32
N ASN A 306 3.08 -0.57 -0.51
CA ASN A 306 2.68 -0.09 -1.82
C ASN A 306 2.01 1.29 -1.72
N VAL A 307 2.30 2.12 -2.71
CA VAL A 307 1.58 3.35 -3.01
C VAL A 307 0.86 3.12 -4.32
N GLN A 308 -0.45 3.37 -4.33
CA GLN A 308 -1.29 3.15 -5.49
C GLN A 308 -1.86 4.46 -6.01
N ASN A 309 -1.97 4.57 -7.34
CA ASN A 309 -2.75 5.60 -8.01
C ASN A 309 -3.82 4.92 -8.88
N THR A 310 -5.09 5.26 -8.67
CA THR A 310 -6.24 4.67 -9.41
C THR A 310 -6.26 3.13 -9.44
N GLY A 311 -5.74 2.47 -8.41
CA GLY A 311 -5.70 1.02 -8.29
C GLY A 311 -4.45 0.34 -8.88
N SER A 312 -3.56 1.09 -9.55
CA SER A 312 -2.25 0.60 -9.99
C SER A 312 -1.18 0.95 -8.97
N ASN A 313 -0.22 0.06 -8.72
CA ASN A 313 0.96 0.39 -7.93
C ASN A 313 1.79 1.43 -8.71
N VAL A 314 2.21 2.50 -8.04
CA VAL A 314 3.18 3.49 -8.56
C VAL A 314 4.51 3.43 -7.81
N PHE A 315 4.53 2.81 -6.65
CA PHE A 315 5.72 2.50 -5.87
C PHE A 315 5.42 1.28 -4.99
N SER A 316 6.30 0.29 -4.95
CA SER A 316 6.13 -0.84 -4.03
C SER A 316 7.44 -1.55 -3.69
N VAL A 317 7.42 -2.20 -2.53
CA VAL A 317 8.41 -3.18 -2.09
C VAL A 317 7.67 -4.44 -1.67
N ASP A 318 8.05 -5.59 -2.21
CA ASP A 318 7.48 -6.90 -1.83
C ASP A 318 8.32 -7.63 -0.78
N ALA A 319 7.96 -8.88 -0.48
CA ALA A 319 8.61 -9.66 0.57
C ALA A 319 9.97 -10.24 0.16
N GLU A 320 10.28 -10.31 -1.14
CA GLU A 320 11.63 -10.60 -1.66
C GLU A 320 12.56 -9.38 -1.55
N GLY A 321 11.97 -8.18 -1.38
CA GLY A 321 12.69 -6.92 -1.40
C GLY A 321 12.80 -6.33 -2.81
N ASP A 322 12.03 -6.85 -3.77
CA ASP A 322 12.00 -6.28 -5.11
C ASP A 322 11.36 -4.89 -5.06
N PHE A 323 12.05 -3.95 -5.70
CA PHE A 323 11.68 -2.55 -5.72
C PHE A 323 11.05 -2.19 -7.07
N PHE A 324 9.84 -1.64 -7.02
CA PHE A 324 9.13 -1.14 -8.19
C PHE A 324 8.76 0.33 -8.01
N TYR A 325 8.95 1.13 -9.06
CA TYR A 325 8.42 2.48 -9.16
C TYR A 325 8.04 2.79 -10.60
N ASP A 326 6.91 3.48 -10.79
CA ASP A 326 6.41 3.92 -12.10
C ASP A 326 6.53 5.45 -12.20
N GLY A 327 7.55 5.92 -12.92
CA GLY A 327 7.84 7.35 -13.09
C GLY A 327 9.34 7.65 -13.06
N THR A 328 9.70 8.84 -12.60
CA THR A 328 11.10 9.32 -12.55
C THR A 328 11.56 9.57 -11.12
N GLY A 329 12.75 9.08 -10.76
CA GLY A 329 13.46 9.50 -9.54
C GLY A 329 14.36 10.72 -9.82
N SER A 330 14.36 11.71 -8.93
CA SER A 330 15.26 12.87 -9.00
C SER A 330 16.23 12.86 -7.82
N SER A 331 17.53 12.85 -8.09
CA SER A 331 18.59 13.02 -7.10
C SER A 331 19.40 14.28 -7.42
N PRO A 332 19.88 15.05 -6.41
CA PRO A 332 20.84 16.13 -6.66
C PRO A 332 22.19 15.61 -7.18
N SER A 333 22.50 14.32 -6.94
CA SER A 333 23.64 13.61 -7.48
C SER A 333 23.32 12.99 -8.84
N ALA A 334 24.34 12.63 -9.63
CA ALA A 334 24.14 12.25 -11.03
C ALA A 334 24.95 11.05 -11.50
N ASP A 335 25.66 10.38 -10.58
CA ASP A 335 26.48 9.21 -10.83
C ASP A 335 25.87 7.93 -10.26
N VAL A 336 26.16 6.82 -10.93
CA VAL A 336 25.85 5.46 -10.48
C VAL A 336 27.18 4.83 -10.05
N ALA A 337 27.21 4.35 -8.81
CA ALA A 337 28.40 3.78 -8.21
C ALA A 337 28.13 2.40 -7.62
N GLU A 338 29.20 1.65 -7.43
CA GLU A 338 29.19 0.36 -6.74
C GLU A 338 30.30 0.32 -5.69
N ILE A 339 30.05 -0.38 -4.57
CA ILE A 339 31.06 -0.55 -3.52
C ILE A 339 32.02 -1.68 -3.91
N TYR A 340 33.31 -1.35 -4.03
CA TYR A 340 34.40 -2.31 -4.24
C TYR A 340 35.27 -2.43 -2.99
N PRO A 341 35.67 -3.64 -2.57
CA PRO A 341 36.64 -3.81 -1.50
C PRO A 341 38.02 -3.28 -1.92
N THR A 342 38.80 -2.76 -0.98
CA THR A 342 40.20 -2.37 -1.21
C THR A 342 41.10 -2.84 -0.08
N THR A 343 42.38 -3.04 -0.39
CA THR A 343 43.45 -3.31 0.58
C THR A 343 44.19 -2.03 0.97
N GLU A 344 43.95 -0.92 0.27
CA GLU A 344 44.55 0.38 0.56
C GLU A 344 43.75 1.15 1.60
N THR A 345 44.46 1.92 2.43
CA THR A 345 43.86 2.83 3.39
C THR A 345 43.95 4.27 2.90
N GLY A 346 42.96 5.08 3.26
CA GLY A 346 42.97 6.52 2.97
C GLY A 346 42.66 6.89 1.52
N ILE A 347 42.09 5.98 0.72
CA ILE A 347 41.48 6.36 -0.56
C ILE A 347 40.33 7.32 -0.28
N VAL A 348 40.32 8.47 -0.92
CA VAL A 348 39.29 9.51 -0.74
C VAL A 348 38.56 9.84 -2.04
N SER A 349 37.42 10.51 -1.94
CA SER A 349 36.63 10.88 -3.10
C SER A 349 37.39 11.75 -4.09
N GLY A 350 37.08 11.55 -5.37
CA GLY A 350 37.74 12.14 -6.52
C GLY A 350 38.99 11.41 -6.98
N GLU A 351 39.46 10.40 -6.25
CA GLU A 351 40.59 9.58 -6.69
C GLU A 351 40.17 8.56 -7.75
N ILE A 352 41.02 8.40 -8.76
CA ILE A 352 40.90 7.36 -9.79
C ILE A 352 41.36 6.03 -9.19
N VAL A 353 40.65 4.94 -9.51
CA VAL A 353 41.00 3.58 -9.09
C VAL A 353 41.08 2.61 -10.27
N SER A 354 41.95 1.61 -10.13
CA SER A 354 42.12 0.49 -11.04
C SER A 354 41.72 -0.82 -10.36
N LEU A 355 41.38 -1.82 -11.16
CA LEU A 355 41.25 -3.20 -10.70
C LEU A 355 42.62 -3.73 -10.27
N SER A 356 42.71 -4.33 -9.08
CA SER A 356 43.92 -5.02 -8.64
C SER A 356 44.12 -6.31 -9.43
N VAL A 357 45.11 -6.31 -10.32
CA VAL A 357 45.51 -7.49 -11.10
C VAL A 357 46.72 -8.14 -10.43
N GLY A 358 46.54 -9.31 -9.82
CA GLY A 358 47.62 -10.10 -9.22
C GLY A 358 47.34 -10.66 -7.82
N ASP A 359 46.30 -10.16 -7.14
CA ASP A 359 45.84 -10.72 -5.87
C ASP A 359 44.85 -11.87 -6.08
N SER A 360 44.86 -12.83 -5.16
CA SER A 360 43.96 -14.00 -5.16
C SER A 360 42.48 -13.64 -4.87
N ASN A 361 42.20 -12.39 -4.50
CA ASN A 361 40.84 -11.86 -4.33
C ASN A 361 40.39 -11.15 -5.60
N ALA A 362 39.47 -11.77 -6.34
CA ALA A 362 39.17 -11.44 -7.74
C ALA A 362 38.45 -10.09 -8.00
N GLN A 363 38.29 -9.19 -7.01
CA GLN A 363 37.40 -8.01 -7.12
C GLN A 363 37.83 -6.79 -6.29
N THR A 364 39.12 -6.63 -5.98
CA THR A 364 39.59 -5.46 -5.21
C THR A 364 40.05 -4.31 -6.10
N VAL A 365 39.91 -3.08 -5.60
CA VAL A 365 40.40 -1.86 -6.27
C VAL A 365 41.58 -1.24 -5.54
N ILE A 366 42.49 -0.63 -6.29
CA ILE A 366 43.70 0.06 -5.81
C ILE A 366 43.88 1.38 -6.56
N ARG A 367 44.74 2.27 -6.06
CA ARG A 367 45.13 3.45 -6.86
C ARG A 367 45.99 2.99 -8.05
N PRO A 368 45.82 3.58 -9.25
CA PRO A 368 46.64 3.23 -10.40
C PRO A 368 48.13 3.41 -10.10
N GLY A 369 48.92 2.37 -10.39
CA GLY A 369 50.37 2.39 -10.16
C GLY A 369 51.17 3.06 -11.27
N MET A 370 50.52 3.42 -12.38
CA MET A 370 51.15 4.02 -13.55
C MET A 370 50.24 4.99 -14.30
N ALA A 371 50.87 5.87 -15.06
CA ALA A 371 50.18 6.74 -16.01
C ALA A 371 49.55 5.92 -17.14
N SER A 372 48.33 6.29 -17.54
CA SER A 372 47.55 5.56 -18.55
C SER A 372 47.39 4.06 -18.24
N ASP A 373 47.02 3.74 -17.01
CA ASP A 373 46.83 2.37 -16.53
C ASP A 373 45.76 1.63 -17.38
N PRO A 374 46.06 0.45 -17.94
CA PRO A 374 45.08 -0.30 -18.72
C PRO A 374 43.94 -0.90 -17.88
N ASN A 375 44.07 -0.95 -16.56
CA ASN A 375 43.10 -1.59 -15.65
C ASN A 375 42.21 -0.58 -14.90
N LEU A 376 42.09 0.66 -15.41
CA LEU A 376 41.17 1.65 -14.85
C LEU A 376 39.77 1.08 -14.65
N LEU A 377 39.14 1.39 -13.53
CA LEU A 377 37.80 0.93 -13.20
C LEU A 377 36.81 2.09 -13.04
N GLY A 378 37.24 3.19 -12.43
CA GLY A 378 36.39 4.35 -12.23
C GLY A 378 36.98 5.37 -11.27
N VAL A 379 36.11 6.19 -10.67
CA VAL A 379 36.48 7.26 -9.76
C VAL A 379 35.72 7.10 -8.44
N VAL A 380 36.39 7.29 -7.32
CA VAL A 380 35.77 7.23 -6.00
C VAL A 380 34.80 8.39 -5.84
N THR A 381 33.51 8.09 -5.63
CA THR A 381 32.47 9.11 -5.48
C THR A 381 32.30 9.56 -4.02
N THR A 382 31.66 10.71 -3.81
CA THR A 382 31.24 11.17 -2.48
C THR A 382 29.82 10.73 -2.14
N LYS A 383 28.90 10.92 -3.09
CA LYS A 383 27.44 10.79 -2.89
C LYS A 383 26.79 10.43 -4.23
N PRO A 384 26.78 9.15 -4.63
CA PRO A 384 26.14 8.74 -5.87
C PRO A 384 24.62 8.89 -5.81
N ALA A 385 23.99 9.03 -6.97
CA ALA A 385 22.53 8.98 -7.10
C ALA A 385 21.97 7.59 -6.82
N LEU A 386 22.73 6.55 -7.19
CA LEU A 386 22.45 5.14 -6.95
C LEU A 386 23.76 4.46 -6.54
N LEU A 387 23.77 3.86 -5.35
CA LEU A 387 24.87 3.04 -4.86
C LEU A 387 24.45 1.57 -4.87
N LEU A 388 25.22 0.75 -5.57
CA LEU A 388 25.05 -0.69 -5.67
C LEU A 388 26.09 -1.42 -4.82
N GLY A 389 25.80 -2.68 -4.50
CA GLY A 389 26.63 -3.53 -3.65
C GLY A 389 26.30 -3.42 -2.17
N SER A 390 26.57 -4.49 -1.43
CA SER A 390 26.46 -4.50 0.03
C SER A 390 27.63 -3.75 0.66
N ASN A 391 27.44 -3.22 1.87
CA ASN A 391 28.56 -2.71 2.66
C ASN A 391 29.59 -3.82 2.88
N VAL A 392 30.75 -3.69 2.25
CA VAL A 392 31.93 -4.54 2.49
C VAL A 392 32.88 -3.81 3.44
N GLU A 393 33.55 -4.57 4.30
CA GLU A 393 34.59 -4.04 5.18
C GLU A 393 35.71 -3.42 4.33
N SER A 394 36.07 -2.17 4.62
CA SER A 394 37.02 -1.38 3.80
C SER A 394 36.61 -1.19 2.33
N GLY A 395 35.31 -1.04 2.06
CA GLY A 395 34.80 -0.74 0.71
C GLY A 395 34.90 0.74 0.32
N VAL A 396 35.17 1.01 -0.95
CA VAL A 396 35.10 2.34 -1.56
C VAL A 396 34.01 2.38 -2.62
N ALA A 397 33.20 3.45 -2.64
CA ALA A 397 32.17 3.64 -3.66
C ALA A 397 32.82 4.18 -4.95
N VAL A 398 32.82 3.38 -6.01
CA VAL A 398 33.42 3.71 -7.31
C VAL A 398 32.30 4.04 -8.29
N ALA A 399 32.26 5.28 -8.77
CA ALA A 399 31.37 5.69 -9.84
C ALA A 399 31.81 5.07 -11.16
N LEU A 400 30.89 4.32 -11.76
CA LEU A 400 31.07 3.63 -13.04
C LEU A 400 30.60 4.52 -14.21
N ILE A 401 29.58 5.35 -13.95
CA ILE A 401 29.06 6.31 -14.93
C ILE A 401 28.46 7.53 -14.24
N GLY A 402 28.58 8.70 -14.88
CA GLY A 402 27.92 9.94 -14.48
C GLY A 402 28.90 11.05 -14.11
N ARG A 403 28.41 12.11 -13.46
CA ARG A 403 29.19 13.33 -13.21
C ARG A 403 29.90 13.23 -11.86
N VAL A 404 31.23 13.17 -11.88
CA VAL A 404 32.05 13.00 -10.68
C VAL A 404 33.17 14.04 -10.67
N PRO A 405 33.44 14.73 -9.55
CA PRO A 405 34.64 15.54 -9.42
C PRO A 405 35.86 14.62 -9.34
N VAL A 406 36.83 14.81 -10.23
CA VAL A 406 38.06 13.99 -10.30
C VAL A 406 39.25 14.84 -9.91
N LYS A 407 40.11 14.31 -9.04
CA LYS A 407 41.41 14.91 -8.73
C LYS A 407 42.32 14.82 -9.94
N VAL A 408 42.93 15.92 -10.34
CA VAL A 408 43.77 15.99 -11.54
C VAL A 408 45.03 16.84 -11.35
N ASN A 409 46.03 16.63 -12.18
CA ASN A 409 47.24 17.46 -12.31
C ASN A 409 47.44 17.97 -13.75
N ASP A 410 48.52 18.73 -13.99
CA ASP A 410 48.91 19.28 -15.29
C ASP A 410 49.80 18.33 -16.11
N GLN A 411 49.92 17.06 -15.72
CA GLN A 411 50.64 16.10 -16.54
C GLN A 411 49.95 15.99 -17.91
N ASN A 412 50.74 16.06 -18.97
CA ASN A 412 50.29 16.16 -20.36
C ASN A 412 49.49 17.44 -20.71
N GLY A 413 49.57 18.48 -19.88
CA GLY A 413 48.98 19.80 -20.11
C GLY A 413 47.74 20.07 -19.26
N VAL A 414 47.32 21.34 -19.24
CA VAL A 414 46.12 21.78 -18.53
C VAL A 414 44.88 21.10 -19.11
N ILE A 415 44.05 20.51 -18.24
CA ILE A 415 42.76 19.92 -18.61
C ILE A 415 41.74 21.04 -18.77
N VAL A 416 41.21 21.15 -19.98
CA VAL A 416 40.08 22.05 -20.30
C VAL A 416 38.83 21.24 -20.61
N LYS A 417 37.67 21.89 -20.57
CA LYS A 417 36.39 21.28 -20.92
C LYS A 417 36.46 20.58 -22.27
N GLY A 418 36.10 19.29 -22.29
CA GLY A 418 36.12 18.45 -23.49
C GLY A 418 37.31 17.50 -23.58
N ASP A 419 38.38 17.73 -22.80
CA ASP A 419 39.53 16.83 -22.76
C ASP A 419 39.18 15.50 -22.11
N TYR A 420 39.83 14.43 -22.57
CA TYR A 420 39.77 13.12 -21.93
C TYR A 420 40.76 13.03 -20.77
N VAL A 421 40.36 12.34 -19.70
CA VAL A 421 41.15 12.17 -18.48
C VAL A 421 41.52 10.70 -18.28
N THR A 422 42.78 10.42 -18.03
CA THR A 422 43.31 9.07 -17.69
C THR A 422 44.13 9.14 -16.39
N SER A 423 44.63 8.03 -15.84
CA SER A 423 45.50 8.06 -14.66
C SER A 423 46.83 8.74 -14.95
N SER A 424 47.34 9.50 -13.98
CA SER A 424 48.66 10.13 -14.02
C SER A 424 49.74 9.23 -13.39
N SER A 425 51.00 9.69 -13.34
CA SER A 425 52.02 9.01 -12.54
C SER A 425 51.83 9.20 -11.03
N THR A 426 50.98 10.13 -10.61
CA THR A 426 50.60 10.34 -9.21
C THR A 426 49.41 9.42 -8.88
N PRO A 427 49.55 8.46 -7.95
CA PRO A 427 48.49 7.50 -7.64
C PRO A 427 47.18 8.18 -7.23
N GLY A 428 46.07 7.76 -7.85
CA GLY A 428 44.74 8.31 -7.60
C GLY A 428 44.44 9.64 -8.30
N VAL A 429 45.42 10.26 -8.98
CA VAL A 429 45.23 11.56 -9.66
C VAL A 429 45.19 11.36 -11.17
N GLY A 430 44.25 12.03 -11.83
CA GLY A 430 44.11 12.02 -13.28
C GLY A 430 44.98 13.05 -13.99
N MET A 431 45.21 12.82 -15.27
CA MET A 431 45.93 13.71 -16.18
C MET A 431 45.22 13.80 -17.52
N LYS A 432 45.61 14.76 -18.36
CA LYS A 432 45.12 14.84 -19.74
C LYS A 432 45.57 13.61 -20.54
N ALA A 433 44.62 12.96 -21.22
CA ALA A 433 44.92 11.85 -22.10
C ALA A 433 45.44 12.37 -23.46
N THR A 434 46.67 12.01 -23.81
CA THR A 434 47.34 12.43 -25.06
C THR A 434 47.80 11.27 -25.92
N VAL A 435 47.64 10.04 -25.44
CA VAL A 435 47.97 8.79 -26.15
C VAL A 435 46.76 7.86 -26.15
N ALA A 436 46.76 6.88 -27.06
CA ALA A 436 45.72 5.87 -27.08
C ALA A 436 45.76 5.01 -25.80
N GLY A 437 44.61 4.81 -25.15
CA GLY A 437 44.54 4.09 -23.88
C GLY A 437 43.19 4.19 -23.18
N MET A 438 43.07 3.52 -22.03
CA MET A 438 41.89 3.62 -21.17
C MET A 438 41.80 5.01 -20.54
N VAL A 439 40.59 5.55 -20.48
CA VAL A 439 40.25 6.83 -19.86
C VAL A 439 39.09 6.65 -18.89
N VAL A 440 39.09 7.42 -17.81
CA VAL A 440 37.96 7.42 -16.86
C VAL A 440 36.77 8.19 -17.41
N GLY A 441 37.00 9.16 -18.29
CA GLY A 441 35.93 9.94 -18.90
C GLY A 441 36.40 11.23 -19.54
N ARG A 442 35.46 12.14 -19.75
CA ARG A 442 35.68 13.46 -20.38
C ARG A 442 35.38 14.60 -19.42
N ALA A 443 36.26 15.59 -19.35
CA ALA A 443 36.09 16.79 -18.55
C ALA A 443 34.88 17.61 -19.05
N LEU A 444 34.03 18.02 -18.11
CA LEU A 444 32.82 18.83 -18.32
C LEU A 444 33.05 20.31 -18.02
N GLU A 445 34.16 20.63 -17.35
CA GLU A 445 34.61 21.99 -17.04
C GLU A 445 36.13 22.06 -17.02
N ASP A 446 36.65 23.28 -17.04
CA ASP A 446 38.08 23.53 -16.88
C ASP A 446 38.51 23.21 -15.45
N VAL A 447 39.79 22.83 -15.27
CA VAL A 447 40.33 22.50 -13.95
C VAL A 447 40.17 23.65 -12.95
N ARG A 448 39.78 23.32 -11.72
CA ARG A 448 39.69 24.24 -10.57
C ARG A 448 40.66 23.80 -9.48
N CYS A 449 41.55 24.71 -9.11
CA CYS A 449 42.46 24.53 -8.00
C CYS A 449 41.94 25.32 -6.81
N GLU A 450 41.76 24.67 -5.65
CA GLU A 450 41.51 25.43 -4.43
C GLU A 450 42.81 26.12 -4.04
N GLU A 451 42.84 27.46 -4.07
CA GLU A 451 43.96 28.18 -3.49
C GLU A 451 43.92 28.01 -1.97
N THR A 452 44.91 27.30 -1.43
CA THR A 452 45.16 27.29 0.01
C THR A 452 45.42 28.73 0.45
N SER A 453 44.44 29.29 1.14
CA SER A 453 44.51 30.65 1.66
C SER A 453 45.57 30.75 2.74
N ASP A 454 46.79 31.11 2.37
CA ASP A 454 47.76 31.67 3.30
C ASP A 454 48.45 32.89 2.66
N ASN A 455 48.06 34.06 3.17
CA ASN A 455 48.70 35.37 3.01
C ASN A 455 48.86 35.96 1.59
N LYS A 456 48.03 36.97 1.26
CA LYS A 456 48.42 38.38 1.35
C LYS A 456 47.30 39.32 0.90
N GLN A 457 47.05 40.35 1.73
CA GLN A 457 46.69 41.66 1.20
C GLN A 457 47.80 42.07 0.22
N ASP A 458 47.46 42.27 -1.05
CA ASP A 458 48.08 43.34 -1.80
C ASP A 458 47.06 43.98 -2.73
N THR A 459 46.83 45.26 -2.48
CA THR A 459 45.96 46.13 -3.24
C THR A 459 46.66 46.57 -4.51
N ASN A 460 45.93 46.51 -5.63
CA ASN A 460 46.26 47.02 -6.96
C ASN A 460 47.06 46.06 -7.85
N LEU A 461 46.37 45.52 -8.86
CA LEU A 461 46.82 45.60 -10.26
C LEU A 461 45.65 45.17 -11.16
N GLU A 462 45.23 46.12 -11.99
CA GLU A 462 44.31 45.90 -13.10
C GLU A 462 44.98 45.03 -14.17
N GLN A 463 44.16 44.22 -14.84
CA GLN A 463 44.35 43.71 -16.20
C GLN A 463 45.67 42.97 -16.49
N ASP A 464 45.64 41.64 -16.30
CA ASP A 464 46.31 40.74 -17.23
C ASP A 464 45.55 39.41 -17.35
N THR A 465 45.04 39.17 -18.55
CA THR A 465 44.41 37.91 -18.96
C THR A 465 45.49 37.08 -19.64
N SER A 466 45.80 35.92 -19.08
CA SER A 466 46.75 34.89 -19.56
C SER A 466 48.15 34.96 -18.95
N GLU A 467 48.33 34.42 -17.75
CA GLU A 467 49.55 33.69 -17.30
C GLU A 467 49.44 33.41 -15.80
N LYS A 468 48.96 32.21 -15.43
CA LYS A 468 49.24 31.57 -14.12
C LYS A 468 48.67 30.15 -14.11
N VAL A 469 49.32 29.24 -14.83
CA VAL A 469 49.26 27.81 -14.52
C VAL A 469 50.66 27.23 -14.76
N GLN A 470 51.55 27.42 -13.80
CA GLN A 470 52.78 26.62 -13.70
C GLN A 470 52.84 26.03 -12.30
N GLY A 471 52.77 24.70 -12.23
CA GLY A 471 52.96 23.91 -11.03
C GLY A 471 51.66 23.62 -10.30
N ILE A 472 50.85 22.69 -10.82
CA ILE A 472 49.66 22.22 -10.12
C ILE A 472 50.05 21.29 -8.96
N SER A 473 50.16 21.87 -7.76
CA SER A 473 50.42 21.20 -6.50
C SER A 473 49.15 20.51 -5.95
N GLU A 474 49.07 19.21 -6.17
CA GLU A 474 48.36 18.14 -5.43
C GLU A 474 46.83 18.18 -5.18
N THR A 475 46.08 19.27 -5.34
CA THR A 475 44.60 19.21 -5.12
C THR A 475 43.77 20.10 -6.06
N CYS A 476 43.87 19.85 -7.37
CA CYS A 476 42.91 20.41 -8.31
C CYS A 476 41.87 19.37 -8.71
N THR A 477 40.67 19.86 -9.01
CA THR A 477 39.53 19.03 -9.39
C THR A 477 38.93 19.52 -10.69
N THR A 478 38.37 18.60 -11.46
CA THR A 478 37.50 18.92 -12.61
C THR A 478 36.32 17.97 -12.58
N MET A 479 35.11 18.46 -12.88
CA MET A 479 33.98 17.58 -13.10
C MET A 479 34.17 16.78 -14.38
N VAL A 480 34.19 15.45 -14.27
CA VAL A 480 34.30 14.53 -15.41
C VAL A 480 32.97 13.80 -15.57
N PHE A 481 32.51 13.65 -16.81
CA PHE A 481 31.53 12.61 -17.12
C PHE A 481 32.29 11.29 -17.18
N THR A 482 32.30 10.58 -16.05
CA THR A 482 32.89 9.26 -15.93
C THR A 482 32.09 8.31 -16.82
N ASN A 483 32.80 7.65 -17.72
CA ASN A 483 32.31 6.58 -18.58
C ASN A 483 33.55 5.87 -19.13
N LEU A 484 33.87 4.75 -18.50
CA LEU A 484 35.10 4.01 -18.77
C LEU A 484 35.15 3.63 -20.26
N SER A 485 36.17 4.12 -20.97
CA SER A 485 36.25 3.95 -22.42
C SER A 485 37.70 3.93 -22.89
N TRP A 486 37.91 3.46 -24.12
CA TRP A 486 39.17 3.61 -24.81
C TRP A 486 39.18 4.93 -25.57
N TYR A 487 40.18 5.76 -25.31
CA TYR A 487 40.45 6.98 -26.06
C TYR A 487 41.56 6.71 -27.07
N ASP A 488 41.39 7.21 -28.30
CA ASP A 488 42.45 7.25 -29.30
C ASP A 488 42.52 8.66 -29.91
N PRO A 489 43.53 9.47 -29.57
CA PRO A 489 43.69 10.82 -30.10
C PRO A 489 44.00 10.86 -31.60
N THR A 490 44.34 9.72 -32.21
CA THR A 490 44.70 9.63 -33.64
C THR A 490 43.50 9.37 -34.54
N HIS A 491 42.31 9.14 -33.98
CA HIS A 491 41.07 9.02 -34.73
C HIS A 491 40.53 10.40 -35.14
N GLU A 492 41.29 11.11 -35.98
CA GLU A 492 40.63 11.80 -37.09
C GLU A 492 39.96 10.73 -37.95
N ALA A 493 38.83 11.03 -38.59
CA ALA A 493 38.20 10.11 -39.53
C ALA A 493 39.28 9.43 -40.40
N LEU A 494 39.17 8.12 -40.65
CA LEU A 494 40.03 7.35 -41.56
C LEU A 494 39.92 7.93 -42.99
N ALA A 495 40.47 9.12 -43.20
CA ALA A 495 40.87 9.65 -44.46
C ALA A 495 42.19 8.94 -44.75
N LEU A 496 42.14 7.96 -45.64
CA LEU A 496 43.34 7.34 -46.21
C LEU A 496 44.10 8.41 -46.99
N THR A 497 44.85 9.24 -46.27
CA THR A 497 45.75 10.21 -46.89
C THR A 497 47.16 9.66 -46.79
N THR A 498 47.56 9.04 -47.90
CA THR A 498 48.94 8.90 -48.41
C THR A 498 49.82 7.72 -48.01
N THR A 499 49.42 6.80 -47.13
CA THR A 499 50.19 5.56 -46.91
C THR A 499 49.66 4.39 -47.75
N PRO A 500 50.51 3.70 -48.53
CA PRO A 500 50.12 2.46 -49.20
C PRO A 500 49.63 1.45 -48.17
N ILE A 501 48.51 0.77 -48.46
CA ILE A 501 48.07 -0.39 -47.68
C ILE A 501 49.16 -1.46 -47.84
N ASP A 502 49.79 -1.84 -46.73
CA ASP A 502 50.71 -2.98 -46.70
C ASP A 502 49.91 -4.28 -46.85
N THR A 503 49.90 -4.83 -48.06
CA THR A 503 49.18 -6.06 -48.41
C THR A 503 49.78 -7.31 -47.77
N ALA A 504 50.94 -7.22 -47.08
CA ALA A 504 51.45 -8.34 -46.28
C ALA A 504 50.59 -8.58 -45.01
N LYS A 505 49.78 -7.60 -44.59
CA LYS A 505 48.91 -7.68 -43.42
C LYS A 505 47.49 -8.18 -43.69
N TYR A 506 47.05 -8.20 -44.94
CA TYR A 506 45.67 -8.55 -45.32
C TYR A 506 45.70 -9.61 -46.41
N LYS A 507 45.35 -10.84 -46.06
CA LYS A 507 45.34 -12.00 -46.97
C LYS A 507 44.23 -11.90 -48.02
N ASP A 508 43.12 -11.27 -47.68
CA ASP A 508 41.93 -11.14 -48.51
C ASP A 508 41.35 -9.72 -48.35
N LEU A 509 40.98 -9.06 -49.45
CA LEU A 509 40.27 -7.78 -49.46
C LEU A 509 38.86 -7.98 -50.03
N THR A 510 37.84 -7.86 -49.15
CA THR A 510 36.42 -7.94 -49.52
C THR A 510 35.75 -6.59 -49.26
N THR A 511 35.12 -6.02 -50.29
CA THR A 511 34.43 -4.72 -50.21
C THR A 511 33.14 -4.76 -51.02
N ASP A 512 32.07 -4.13 -50.53
CA ASP A 512 30.83 -3.97 -51.31
C ASP A 512 31.00 -3.02 -52.51
N THR A 513 31.82 -1.98 -52.37
CA THR A 513 32.15 -1.03 -53.44
C THR A 513 33.61 -0.58 -53.35
N MET A 514 34.34 -0.66 -54.47
CA MET A 514 35.70 -0.11 -54.61
C MET A 514 35.73 0.96 -55.69
N THR A 515 36.16 2.17 -55.34
CA THR A 515 36.39 3.27 -56.29
C THR A 515 37.89 3.48 -56.46
N VAL A 516 38.42 3.21 -57.65
CA VAL A 516 39.83 3.47 -58.00
C VAL A 516 39.89 4.69 -58.92
N ASN A 517 40.36 5.82 -58.40
CA ASN A 517 40.42 7.09 -59.15
C ASN A 517 41.58 7.17 -60.16
N GLN A 518 42.44 6.15 -60.20
CA GLN A 518 43.59 6.06 -61.11
C GLN A 518 43.68 4.63 -61.68
N THR A 519 44.83 3.97 -61.56
CA THR A 519 45.08 2.63 -62.11
C THR A 519 44.95 1.56 -61.04
N LEU A 520 44.16 0.51 -61.32
CA LEU A 520 44.21 -0.76 -60.57
C LEU A 520 45.20 -1.71 -61.28
N SER A 521 46.32 -2.02 -60.63
CA SER A 521 47.30 -2.99 -61.14
C SER A 521 47.22 -4.29 -60.35
N VAL A 522 46.84 -5.39 -61.01
CA VAL A 522 46.74 -6.72 -60.39
C VAL A 522 47.84 -7.63 -60.93
N LEU A 523 48.78 -8.01 -60.07
CA LEU A 523 49.88 -8.91 -60.40
C LEU A 523 49.43 -10.35 -60.16
N GLY A 524 48.77 -10.97 -61.14
CA GLY A 524 48.31 -12.36 -61.05
C GLY A 524 47.11 -12.67 -61.94
N ALA A 525 46.69 -13.94 -61.93
CA ALA A 525 45.48 -14.37 -62.62
C ALA A 525 44.26 -13.65 -62.01
N SER A 526 43.49 -12.96 -62.85
CA SER A 526 42.29 -12.22 -62.48
C SER A 526 41.10 -12.79 -63.25
N THR A 527 39.96 -12.94 -62.58
CA THR A 527 38.70 -13.33 -63.24
C THR A 527 37.69 -12.19 -63.10
N LEU A 528 37.02 -11.84 -64.20
CA LEU A 528 35.98 -10.80 -64.25
C LEU A 528 34.72 -11.46 -64.81
N SER A 529 33.66 -11.61 -64.01
CA SER A 529 32.42 -12.29 -64.44
C SER A 529 31.36 -11.31 -64.96
N ASP A 530 31.07 -10.25 -64.20
CA ASP A 530 29.95 -9.34 -64.46
C ASP A 530 30.43 -7.88 -64.54
N THR A 531 31.35 -7.59 -65.46
CA THR A 531 31.95 -6.25 -65.59
C THR A 531 31.33 -5.48 -66.75
N THR A 532 30.78 -4.30 -66.47
CA THR A 532 30.41 -3.30 -67.49
C THR A 532 31.55 -2.31 -67.66
N ILE A 533 32.09 -2.18 -68.87
CA ILE A 533 33.21 -1.28 -69.16
C ILE A 533 32.71 -0.14 -70.04
N THR A 534 32.69 1.07 -69.49
CA THR A 534 32.27 2.30 -70.17
C THR A 534 33.41 3.01 -70.90
N GLY A 535 34.64 2.48 -70.82
CA GLY A 535 35.85 2.99 -71.46
C GLY A 535 36.68 1.90 -72.15
N THR A 536 38.01 2.05 -72.19
CA THR A 536 38.92 1.10 -72.83
C THR A 536 39.35 -0.01 -71.87
N LEU A 537 39.31 -1.27 -72.33
CA LEU A 537 39.92 -2.42 -71.63
C LEU A 537 41.20 -2.84 -72.36
N ASN A 538 42.34 -2.69 -71.68
CA ASN A 538 43.64 -3.15 -72.16
C ASN A 538 44.08 -4.35 -71.33
N ILE A 539 44.14 -5.55 -71.93
CA ILE A 539 44.70 -6.75 -71.29
C ILE A 539 45.85 -7.26 -72.16
N GLY A 540 47.08 -7.01 -71.74
CA GLY A 540 48.27 -7.41 -72.49
C GLY A 540 48.29 -6.82 -73.90
N LEU A 541 48.11 -7.68 -74.92
CA LEU A 541 48.13 -7.33 -76.35
C LEU A 541 46.73 -7.16 -76.98
N LEU A 542 45.65 -7.39 -76.22
CA LEU A 542 44.27 -7.16 -76.67
C LEU A 542 43.80 -5.79 -76.20
N SER A 543 43.40 -4.94 -77.14
CA SER A 543 42.75 -3.65 -76.87
C SER A 543 41.35 -3.63 -77.49
N ILE A 544 40.36 -3.30 -76.64
CA ILE A 544 39.02 -2.93 -77.09
C ILE A 544 38.93 -1.41 -76.93
N GLU A 545 39.04 -0.70 -78.05
CA GLU A 545 39.00 0.75 -78.10
C GLU A 545 38.34 1.26 -79.39
N ASN A 546 37.73 2.45 -79.32
CA ASN A 546 37.16 3.15 -80.48
C ASN A 546 36.23 2.29 -81.36
N SER A 547 35.39 1.45 -80.73
CA SER A 547 34.45 0.54 -81.41
C SER A 547 35.13 -0.56 -82.27
N SER A 548 36.39 -0.89 -81.99
CA SER A 548 37.15 -1.94 -82.68
C SER A 548 37.78 -2.94 -81.72
N ILE A 549 37.92 -4.19 -82.15
CA ILE A 549 38.68 -5.23 -81.45
C ILE A 549 40.01 -5.39 -82.18
N ASN A 550 41.12 -4.99 -81.56
CA ASN A 550 42.44 -5.01 -82.18
C ASN A 550 43.34 -6.07 -81.53
N VAL A 551 44.05 -6.84 -82.37
CA VAL A 551 45.06 -7.81 -81.94
C VAL A 551 46.39 -7.47 -82.62
N ALA A 552 47.41 -7.14 -81.84
CA ALA A 552 48.74 -6.83 -82.37
C ALA A 552 49.55 -8.11 -82.59
N GLY A 553 49.83 -8.45 -83.86
CA GLY A 553 50.79 -9.50 -84.23
C GLY A 553 50.25 -10.93 -84.31
N GLY A 554 48.92 -11.14 -84.30
CA GLY A 554 48.31 -12.49 -84.36
C GLY A 554 46.89 -12.51 -84.95
N ILE A 555 46.27 -13.69 -84.96
CA ILE A 555 44.88 -13.89 -85.38
C ILE A 555 43.95 -13.55 -84.21
N LEU A 556 42.87 -12.80 -84.48
CA LEU A 556 41.78 -12.62 -83.53
C LEU A 556 40.95 -13.90 -83.43
N ASN A 557 41.19 -14.70 -82.39
CA ASN A 557 40.35 -15.84 -82.05
C ASN A 557 39.16 -15.34 -81.22
N LEU A 558 37.96 -15.30 -81.82
CA LEU A 558 36.72 -14.95 -81.11
C LEU A 558 36.24 -16.07 -80.18
N GLN A 559 36.67 -17.31 -80.44
CA GLN A 559 36.46 -18.50 -79.61
C GLN A 559 37.65 -19.46 -79.80
N ASP A 560 38.32 -19.84 -78.70
CA ASP A 560 39.55 -20.66 -78.75
C ASP A 560 39.37 -22.06 -78.13
N ALA A 561 38.13 -22.46 -77.84
CA ALA A 561 37.80 -23.72 -77.17
C ALA A 561 37.04 -24.69 -78.09
N TYR A 562 37.49 -25.94 -78.13
CA TYR A 562 36.80 -27.03 -78.82
C TYR A 562 35.41 -27.25 -78.18
N GLY A 563 34.33 -27.01 -78.95
CA GLY A 563 32.95 -27.12 -78.47
C GLY A 563 32.28 -25.79 -78.06
N ALA A 564 32.91 -24.64 -78.31
CA ALA A 564 32.23 -23.34 -78.23
C ALA A 564 31.10 -23.25 -79.28
N GLY A 565 29.98 -22.59 -78.94
CA GLY A 565 28.78 -22.50 -79.81
C GLY A 565 28.90 -21.49 -80.96
N ASN A 566 27.84 -21.33 -81.76
CA ASN A 566 27.84 -20.40 -82.90
C ASN A 566 28.20 -18.95 -82.51
N ILE A 567 28.86 -18.21 -83.41
CA ILE A 567 29.08 -16.76 -83.26
C ILE A 567 27.95 -16.02 -83.97
N GLN A 568 27.17 -15.26 -83.21
CA GLN A 568 26.03 -14.50 -83.71
C GLN A 568 26.36 -13.01 -83.78
N VAL A 569 26.18 -12.39 -84.94
CA VAL A 569 26.38 -10.94 -85.14
C VAL A 569 25.05 -10.30 -85.56
N PHE A 570 24.84 -9.05 -85.15
CA PHE A 570 23.64 -8.24 -85.45
C PHE A 570 22.31 -8.94 -85.11
N GLY A 571 22.24 -9.63 -83.97
CA GLY A 571 21.03 -10.29 -83.50
C GLY A 571 20.60 -11.49 -84.35
N GLY A 572 21.54 -12.18 -85.03
CA GLY A 572 21.23 -13.40 -85.79
C GLY A 572 21.23 -13.25 -87.29
N LYS A 573 21.48 -12.04 -87.78
CA LYS A 573 21.51 -11.77 -89.21
C LYS A 573 22.75 -12.37 -89.88
N ILE A 574 23.84 -12.52 -89.13
CA ILE A 574 25.02 -13.27 -89.52
C ILE A 574 25.30 -14.28 -88.41
N VAL A 575 25.35 -15.56 -88.75
CA VAL A 575 25.70 -16.64 -87.82
C VAL A 575 26.85 -17.43 -88.41
N MET A 576 28.00 -17.41 -87.75
CA MET A 576 29.10 -18.33 -88.05
C MET A 576 28.88 -19.57 -87.20
N THR A 577 28.56 -20.70 -87.84
CA THR A 577 28.23 -21.95 -87.15
C THR A 577 29.48 -22.75 -86.80
N THR A 578 29.35 -23.65 -85.83
CA THR A 578 30.46 -24.48 -85.34
C THR A 578 31.06 -25.42 -86.38
N ASP A 579 30.36 -25.68 -87.49
CA ASP A 579 30.85 -26.44 -88.65
C ASP A 579 31.60 -25.57 -89.68
N GLY A 580 31.77 -24.27 -89.40
CA GLY A 580 32.46 -23.31 -90.26
C GLY A 580 31.56 -22.66 -91.32
N SER A 581 30.27 -23.00 -91.37
CA SER A 581 29.34 -22.34 -92.30
C SER A 581 29.02 -20.91 -91.85
N VAL A 582 28.72 -20.04 -92.81
CA VAL A 582 28.22 -18.69 -92.55
C VAL A 582 26.78 -18.59 -93.04
N GLN A 583 25.84 -18.47 -92.10
CA GLN A 583 24.42 -18.27 -92.39
C GLN A 583 24.09 -16.78 -92.38
N LEU A 584 23.46 -16.32 -93.46
CA LEU A 584 23.06 -14.93 -93.67
C LEU A 584 21.55 -14.89 -93.89
N VAL A 585 20.84 -14.05 -93.14
CA VAL A 585 19.39 -13.86 -93.32
C VAL A 585 19.09 -12.87 -94.47
N GLY A 586 20.05 -12.01 -94.80
CA GLY A 586 19.97 -11.03 -95.88
C GLY A 586 20.72 -11.44 -97.16
N SER A 587 20.90 -10.49 -98.07
CA SER A 587 21.69 -10.66 -99.29
C SER A 587 23.19 -10.53 -99.02
N LEU A 588 24.00 -11.39 -99.63
CA LEU A 588 25.45 -11.19 -99.77
C LEU A 588 25.72 -10.44 -101.08
N SER A 589 26.33 -9.25 -100.99
CA SER A 589 26.88 -8.53 -102.14
C SER A 589 28.41 -8.58 -102.04
N ALA A 590 29.07 -9.16 -103.03
CA ALA A 590 30.53 -9.25 -103.09
C ALA A 590 30.97 -9.08 -104.54
N ASP A 591 32.10 -8.40 -104.76
CA ASP A 591 32.65 -8.15 -106.10
C ASP A 591 33.05 -9.44 -106.83
N SER A 592 33.46 -10.48 -106.09
CA SER A 592 33.70 -11.81 -106.62
C SER A 592 33.37 -12.87 -105.58
N ILE A 593 32.68 -13.94 -106.00
CA ILE A 593 32.46 -15.14 -105.18
C ILE A 593 33.08 -16.32 -105.94
N GLU A 594 34.16 -16.89 -105.41
CA GLU A 594 34.80 -18.08 -105.95
C GLU A 594 34.40 -19.29 -105.10
N VAL A 595 33.69 -20.26 -105.70
CA VAL A 595 33.19 -21.46 -105.00
C VAL A 595 33.94 -22.68 -105.53
N ASN A 596 34.85 -23.23 -104.72
CA ASN A 596 35.65 -24.40 -105.11
C ASN A 596 34.83 -25.68 -105.27
N THR A 597 33.76 -25.85 -104.49
CA THR A 597 32.82 -26.96 -104.56
C THR A 597 31.42 -26.48 -104.19
N ALA A 598 30.51 -26.41 -105.17
CA ALA A 598 29.13 -26.01 -104.93
C ALA A 598 28.21 -27.23 -104.99
N THR A 599 27.62 -27.64 -103.86
CA THR A 599 26.48 -28.57 -103.85
C THR A 599 25.20 -27.75 -103.99
N VAL A 600 24.90 -27.33 -105.22
CA VAL A 600 23.66 -26.59 -105.50
C VAL A 600 22.55 -27.60 -105.80
N HIS A 601 21.69 -27.87 -104.82
CA HIS A 601 20.66 -28.89 -104.97
C HIS A 601 19.59 -28.57 -106.03
N GLN A 602 19.45 -27.31 -106.46
CA GLN A 602 18.32 -26.87 -107.31
C GLN A 602 18.70 -25.88 -108.42
N GLY A 603 19.99 -25.69 -108.71
CA GLY A 603 20.48 -24.70 -109.69
C GLY A 603 20.66 -23.28 -109.13
N ILE A 604 21.30 -22.42 -109.92
CA ILE A 604 21.58 -21.02 -109.63
C ILE A 604 20.65 -20.17 -110.48
N THR A 605 19.81 -19.32 -109.86
CA THR A 605 19.06 -18.30 -110.61
C THR A 605 19.96 -17.10 -110.85
N ILE A 606 20.20 -16.78 -112.11
CA ILE A 606 20.89 -15.57 -112.54
C ILE A 606 19.87 -14.69 -113.25
N PHE A 607 19.93 -13.37 -113.09
CA PHE A 607 18.99 -12.46 -113.74
C PHE A 607 19.68 -11.79 -114.93
N ASP A 608 19.00 -11.74 -116.07
CA ASP A 608 19.48 -11.00 -117.23
C ASP A 608 19.56 -9.50 -116.89
N GLU A 609 20.72 -8.90 -117.14
CA GLU A 609 21.05 -7.55 -116.69
C GLU A 609 20.20 -6.46 -117.39
N VAL A 610 19.73 -6.73 -118.62
CA VAL A 610 18.99 -5.76 -119.43
C VAL A 610 17.48 -5.87 -119.22
N THR A 611 16.97 -7.11 -119.11
CA THR A 611 15.54 -7.39 -119.03
C THR A 611 15.06 -7.64 -117.59
N GLY A 612 15.96 -7.94 -116.67
CA GLY A 612 15.63 -8.31 -115.29
C GLY A 612 14.92 -9.66 -115.16
N LEU A 613 14.81 -10.43 -116.25
CA LEU A 613 14.16 -11.73 -116.23
C LEU A 613 15.10 -12.78 -115.60
N PRO A 614 14.60 -13.63 -114.68
CA PRO A 614 15.41 -14.70 -114.12
C PRO A 614 15.66 -15.79 -115.15
N THR A 615 16.84 -16.38 -115.06
CA THR A 615 17.29 -17.52 -115.83
C THR A 615 17.92 -18.53 -114.88
N CYS A 616 17.38 -19.74 -114.87
CA CYS A 616 17.87 -20.82 -114.03
C CYS A 616 19.01 -21.54 -114.74
N VAL A 617 20.16 -21.62 -114.08
CA VAL A 617 21.31 -22.39 -114.53
C VAL A 617 21.51 -23.59 -113.61
N THR A 618 21.18 -24.76 -114.11
CA THR A 618 21.42 -26.05 -113.44
C THR A 618 22.54 -26.80 -114.13
N VAL A 619 23.41 -27.48 -113.37
CA VAL A 619 24.38 -28.41 -113.93
C VAL A 619 23.96 -29.83 -113.54
N ARG A 620 23.65 -30.67 -114.52
CA ARG A 620 23.29 -32.07 -114.29
C ARG A 620 24.14 -32.96 -115.18
N GLU A 621 24.86 -33.91 -114.57
CA GLU A 621 25.76 -34.84 -115.27
C GLU A 621 26.79 -34.14 -116.18
N GLY A 622 27.31 -32.98 -115.74
CA GLY A 622 28.28 -32.19 -116.48
C GLY A 622 27.69 -31.31 -117.58
N VAL A 623 26.38 -31.35 -117.81
CA VAL A 623 25.69 -30.49 -118.77
C VAL A 623 25.10 -29.28 -118.06
N VAL A 624 25.51 -28.09 -118.50
CA VAL A 624 24.90 -26.83 -118.09
C VAL A 624 23.58 -26.68 -118.85
N THR A 625 22.48 -26.62 -118.10
CA THR A 625 21.14 -26.37 -118.64
C THR A 625 20.70 -25.00 -118.19
N VAL A 626 20.36 -24.16 -119.16
CA VAL A 626 19.91 -22.78 -118.94
C VAL A 626 18.44 -22.73 -119.34
N VAL A 627 17.57 -22.43 -118.40
CA VAL A 627 16.12 -22.39 -118.60
C VAL A 627 15.61 -21.02 -118.19
N ASP A 628 14.77 -20.40 -119.03
CA ASP A 628 14.10 -19.15 -118.68
C ASP A 628 13.20 -19.35 -117.46
N GLY A 629 13.27 -18.42 -116.51
CA GLY A 629 12.61 -18.50 -115.20
C GLY A 629 13.59 -18.69 -114.04
N ALA A 630 13.14 -18.45 -112.81
CA ALA A 630 13.96 -18.73 -111.63
C ALA A 630 14.12 -20.23 -111.43
N CYS A 631 15.22 -20.66 -110.82
CA CYS A 631 15.36 -22.05 -110.39
C CYS A 631 14.31 -22.36 -109.33
N VAL A 632 13.34 -23.18 -109.73
CA VAL A 632 12.25 -23.63 -108.87
C VAL A 632 12.61 -25.01 -108.32
N LYS A 633 12.19 -25.27 -107.08
CA LYS A 633 12.53 -26.47 -106.32
C LYS A 633 12.27 -27.79 -107.05
#